data_AF-A0AAU7DX32-F1
#
_entry.id   AF-A0AAU7DX32-F1
#
_cell.length_a   1.000
_cell.length_b   1.000
_cell.length_c   1.000
_cell.angle_alpha   90.00
_cell.angle_beta   90.00
_cell.angle_gamma   90.00
#
_symmetry.space_group_name_H-M   'P 1'
#
loop_
_entity.id
_entity.type
_entity.pdbx_description
1 polymer ?
#
loop_
_entity_poly.entity_id
_entity_poly.type
_entity_poly.pdbx_seq_one_letter_code
_entity_poly.pdbx_strand_id
1 'polypeptide(L)'
;MLKINKLVGAAAAVLTASLVLTACGASDKPKESETPSASEGTDKPSGSGATFQIAYNADGGHQAWVDAVTNSIKNTLEIDASGAPYPTFGDFRTEITEEKIQTGFRTGWQADYPSLYNFLGPLYGTGAGSNDGRYSSEEFDAAINAGLQATDLASANAEFDKAQEVLLKDLPAIPLWYANVNGGWSKDVENVVFGWNSVPLYYAITKADGSAVTANGTEPANGLIPTMTNEVGGGRIMDLVFTGLVTYTAEGETQNEIAESITSEDNVTWTIKIKGDKKFTNGEAITAKSFVDAWNWGAALNNKQLNSYFFENIKGFSWDENVEAMEGLEVVSDTEFKVTLNGPQADYPLSLGYTAFVPLPSVAYDDMAAFGKAPIGNGPYTIVDGSWKKDVSIDLVPNADYNGNLKAANSGINFVFYDSYDTAYNDLLSDNLDVIDGIPDSAFTTYEEQLEGRAVNQPAAIFQSFTIPERLDHFGMDEEGQLRRAAISMSIDRELITEKIFAGTRTPAKDFTSPVIAGWNDSLAGVDVLSYNPEEAKKLWAQANEISPW
;
A
#
# COMPACT_ATOMS: atom_id res chain seq x y z
N MET A 1 36.17 23.86 -43.93
CA MET A 1 36.71 22.63 -43.30
C MET A 1 35.78 22.32 -42.14
N LEU A 2 34.83 21.38 -42.31
CA LEU A 2 34.84 20.03 -41.71
C LEU A 2 35.09 20.07 -40.18
N LYS A 3 34.34 19.47 -39.26
CA LYS A 3 33.16 18.56 -39.26
C LYS A 3 32.93 18.21 -37.76
N ILE A 4 31.69 17.88 -37.35
CA ILE A 4 31.32 16.93 -36.24
C ILE A 4 31.45 17.51 -34.79
N ASN A 5 30.50 17.46 -33.84
CA ASN A 5 29.37 16.54 -33.59
C ASN A 5 28.19 17.17 -32.79
N LYS A 6 27.02 16.54 -32.93
CA LYS A 6 25.70 16.79 -32.30
C LYS A 6 25.52 16.15 -30.90
N LEU A 7 24.39 16.53 -30.26
CA LEU A 7 23.58 15.85 -29.22
C LEU A 7 24.10 16.06 -27.78
N VAL A 8 23.29 16.38 -26.75
CA VAL A 8 21.92 16.02 -26.30
C VAL A 8 21.42 17.21 -25.43
N GLY A 9 20.19 17.73 -25.43
CA GLY A 9 18.87 17.09 -25.46
C GLY A 9 18.39 16.75 -24.04
N ALA A 10 18.37 17.70 -23.10
CA ALA A 10 17.91 17.45 -21.73
C ALA A 10 16.39 17.26 -21.71
N ALA A 11 15.95 16.00 -21.62
CA ALA A 11 14.60 15.63 -21.25
C ALA A 11 14.44 15.83 -19.74
N ALA A 12 13.51 16.70 -19.34
CA ALA A 12 13.03 16.76 -17.98
C ALA A 12 12.05 15.60 -17.80
N ALA A 13 12.46 14.57 -17.05
CA ALA A 13 11.55 13.55 -16.55
C ALA A 13 11.01 14.03 -15.21
N VAL A 14 9.75 14.45 -15.19
CA VAL A 14 8.99 14.68 -13.96
C VAL A 14 8.35 13.33 -13.61
N LEU A 15 8.79 12.74 -12.50
CA LEU A 15 8.34 11.45 -12.00
C LEU A 15 7.53 11.71 -10.73
N THR A 16 6.21 11.64 -10.85
CA THR A 16 5.28 11.57 -9.73
C THR A 16 5.46 10.23 -9.03
N ALA A 17 5.61 10.27 -7.70
CA ALA A 17 5.74 9.11 -6.85
C ALA A 17 4.49 8.21 -6.89
N SER A 18 4.44 7.26 -7.82
CA SER A 18 3.65 6.05 -7.59
C SER A 18 4.32 5.30 -6.43
N LEU A 19 3.64 5.17 -5.29
CA LEU A 19 3.95 4.10 -4.35
C LEU A 19 3.70 2.79 -5.12
N VAL A 20 4.73 2.29 -5.81
CA VAL A 20 4.70 0.94 -6.34
C VAL A 20 4.79 0.04 -5.10
N LEU A 21 3.65 -0.53 -4.70
CA LEU A 21 3.59 -1.68 -3.82
C LEU A 21 4.33 -2.83 -4.51
N THR A 22 5.63 -2.91 -4.27
CA THR A 22 6.34 -4.18 -4.26
C THR A 22 6.88 -4.38 -2.84
N ALA A 23 5.95 -4.38 -1.89
CA ALA A 23 6.16 -5.11 -0.65
C ALA A 23 5.85 -6.59 -0.94
N CYS A 24 6.69 -7.49 -0.43
CA CYS A 24 6.63 -8.94 -0.61
C CYS A 24 6.92 -9.48 -2.02
N GLY A 25 8.18 -9.41 -2.44
CA GLY A 25 8.79 -10.46 -3.27
C GLY A 25 9.75 -11.25 -2.39
N ALA A 26 9.30 -12.39 -1.84
CA ALA A 26 10.18 -13.31 -1.14
C ALA A 26 11.22 -13.89 -2.12
N SER A 27 12.51 -13.66 -1.86
CA SER A 27 13.59 -14.44 -2.46
C SER A 27 14.49 -15.02 -1.37
N ASP A 28 14.29 -16.32 -1.14
CA ASP A 28 15.18 -17.37 -0.67
C ASP A 28 15.97 -17.26 0.67
N LYS A 29 15.44 -18.05 1.62
CA LYS A 29 16.08 -18.87 2.68
C LYS A 29 16.76 -18.19 3.89
N PRO A 30 16.45 -18.64 5.12
CA PRO A 30 17.36 -18.51 6.26
C PRO A 30 18.49 -19.55 6.09
N LYS A 31 19.72 -19.08 5.92
CA LYS A 31 20.88 -19.96 6.12
C LYS A 31 21.16 -20.03 7.62
N GLU A 32 21.33 -21.27 8.10
CA GLU A 32 21.80 -21.58 9.45
C GLU A 32 22.99 -20.71 9.85
N SER A 33 22.97 -20.29 11.12
CA SER A 33 24.01 -19.51 11.76
C SER A 33 25.37 -20.22 11.71
N GLU A 34 26.27 -19.79 10.83
CA GLU A 34 27.70 -20.02 11.02
C GLU A 34 28.35 -18.72 11.52
N THR A 35 28.99 -18.84 12.67
CA THR A 35 29.71 -17.77 13.37
C THR A 35 30.83 -17.22 12.46
N PRO A 36 30.90 -15.91 12.15
CA PRO A 36 32.03 -15.39 11.43
C PRO A 36 33.23 -15.26 12.37
N SER A 37 34.28 -16.01 12.05
CA SER A 37 35.61 -15.86 12.61
C SER A 37 36.13 -14.44 12.37
N ALA A 38 36.56 -13.78 13.44
CA ALA A 38 37.22 -12.48 13.42
C ALA A 38 38.42 -12.45 12.46
N SER A 39 38.40 -11.52 11.49
CA SER A 39 39.62 -11.06 10.82
C SER A 39 39.93 -9.64 11.31
N GLU A 40 41.02 -9.52 12.05
CA GLU A 40 41.60 -8.26 12.50
C GLU A 40 42.10 -7.40 11.33
N GLY A 41 41.87 -6.10 11.43
CA GLY A 41 42.80 -5.06 10.99
C GLY A 41 42.46 -4.33 9.69
N THR A 42 42.05 -3.08 9.79
CA THR A 42 42.95 -1.92 9.58
C THR A 42 42.30 -0.61 10.03
N ASP A 43 43.04 0.14 10.85
CA ASP A 43 42.94 1.53 11.31
C ASP A 43 41.66 2.34 11.00
N LYS A 44 40.90 2.64 12.08
CA LYS A 44 39.97 3.77 12.14
C LYS A 44 40.77 5.09 12.06
N PRO A 45 40.50 5.98 11.08
CA PRO A 45 40.98 7.34 11.18
C PRO A 45 40.18 8.06 12.25
N SER A 46 40.88 8.61 13.24
CA SER A 46 40.33 9.55 14.21
C SER A 46 40.03 10.87 13.51
N GLY A 47 38.75 11.28 13.48
CA GLY A 47 38.31 12.64 13.14
C GLY A 47 37.43 12.80 11.89
N SER A 48 36.21 12.28 11.91
CA SER A 48 35.01 12.86 11.28
C SER A 48 33.77 12.23 11.93
N GLY A 49 32.85 13.02 12.49
CA GLY A 49 31.69 12.50 13.24
C GLY A 49 30.78 11.57 12.42
N ALA A 50 30.05 10.69 13.09
CA ALA A 50 29.07 9.82 12.44
C ALA A 50 27.98 10.67 11.75
N THR A 51 27.61 10.32 10.51
CA THR A 51 26.55 11.00 9.75
C THR A 51 25.28 10.16 9.78
N PHE A 52 24.15 10.72 10.22
CA PHE A 52 22.85 10.06 10.12
C PHE A 52 22.33 10.15 8.67
N GLN A 53 22.01 9.02 8.05
CA GLN A 53 21.59 9.00 6.66
C GLN A 53 20.20 8.38 6.48
N ILE A 54 19.45 8.89 5.49
CA ILE A 54 18.18 8.31 5.03
C ILE A 54 18.33 7.88 3.58
N ALA A 55 18.30 6.58 3.33
CA ALA A 55 18.33 6.01 1.99
C ALA A 55 16.98 6.13 1.29
N TYR A 56 17.00 6.41 -0.01
CA TYR A 56 15.81 6.54 -0.84
C TYR A 56 16.14 6.24 -2.31
N ASN A 57 15.15 5.79 -3.08
CA ASN A 57 15.27 5.66 -4.52
C ASN A 57 15.07 7.01 -5.24
N ALA A 58 16.00 7.38 -6.12
CA ALA A 58 16.05 8.68 -6.78
C ALA A 58 15.04 8.81 -7.93
N ASP A 59 14.59 7.70 -8.50
CA ASP A 59 13.56 7.61 -9.54
C ASP A 59 12.14 7.84 -9.02
N GLY A 60 11.92 8.03 -7.71
CA GLY A 60 10.60 8.21 -7.10
C GLY A 60 10.27 9.64 -6.64
N GLY A 61 11.11 10.65 -6.91
CA GLY A 61 10.84 12.03 -6.46
C GLY A 61 11.03 12.26 -4.95
N HIS A 62 11.84 11.45 -4.27
CA HIS A 62 11.96 11.48 -2.80
C HIS A 62 13.01 12.45 -2.26
N GLN A 63 13.89 12.94 -3.13
CA GLN A 63 15.01 13.79 -2.71
C GLN A 63 14.56 15.03 -1.94
N ALA A 64 13.56 15.76 -2.43
CA ALA A 64 13.15 17.04 -1.84
C ALA A 64 12.71 16.90 -0.37
N TRP A 65 11.92 15.87 -0.06
CA TRP A 65 11.46 15.66 1.31
C TRP A 65 12.55 15.05 2.19
N VAL A 66 13.43 14.18 1.66
CA VAL A 66 14.58 13.64 2.40
C VAL A 66 15.55 14.76 2.78
N ASP A 67 15.84 15.66 1.85
CA ASP A 67 16.67 16.84 2.10
C ASP A 67 16.04 17.73 3.17
N ALA A 68 14.72 17.95 3.13
CA ALA A 68 14.02 18.73 4.15
C ALA A 68 14.08 18.08 5.55
N VAL A 69 13.80 16.78 5.63
CA VAL A 69 13.87 16.01 6.89
C VAL A 69 15.28 15.99 7.47
N THR A 70 16.30 15.67 6.66
CA THR A 70 17.69 15.59 7.12
C THR A 70 18.24 16.97 7.51
N ASN A 71 17.83 18.04 6.83
CA ASN A 71 18.15 19.41 7.26
C ASN A 71 17.49 19.77 8.60
N SER A 72 16.23 19.36 8.83
CA SER A 72 15.52 19.57 10.11
C SER A 72 16.26 18.87 11.27
N ILE A 73 16.65 17.61 11.06
CA ILE A 73 17.43 16.81 12.01
C ILE A 73 18.79 17.48 12.29
N LYS A 74 19.54 17.79 11.24
CA LYS A 74 20.87 18.42 11.32
C LYS A 74 20.84 19.73 12.11
N ASN A 75 19.90 20.62 11.79
CA ASN A 75 19.83 21.93 12.41
C ASN A 75 19.35 21.86 13.87
N THR A 76 18.50 20.89 14.20
CA THR A 76 17.97 20.72 15.55
C THR A 76 18.96 20.02 16.47
N LEU A 77 19.52 18.90 16.04
CA LEU A 77 20.39 18.05 16.87
C LEU A 77 21.87 18.42 16.78
N GLU A 78 22.23 19.31 15.86
CA GLU A 78 23.62 19.74 15.60
C GLU A 78 24.56 18.58 15.22
N ILE A 79 24.02 17.56 14.55
CA ILE A 79 24.75 16.41 13.97
C ILE A 79 24.82 16.50 12.44
N ASP A 80 25.75 15.77 11.83
CA ASP A 80 25.70 15.58 10.38
C ASP A 80 24.54 14.65 10.00
N ALA A 81 23.69 15.11 9.07
CA ALA A 81 22.64 14.30 8.46
C ALA A 81 22.53 14.56 6.95
N SER A 82 22.21 13.53 6.16
CA SER A 82 22.08 13.63 4.70
C SER A 82 21.23 12.51 4.07
N GLY A 83 20.76 12.73 2.85
CA GLY A 83 20.17 11.66 2.04
C GLY A 83 21.22 10.69 1.47
N ALA A 84 20.84 9.42 1.26
CA ALA A 84 21.67 8.40 0.62
C ALA A 84 20.92 7.84 -0.63
N PRO A 85 21.07 8.47 -1.81
CA PRO A 85 20.31 8.09 -2.99
C PRO A 85 20.72 6.74 -3.57
N TYR A 86 19.73 5.92 -3.90
CA TYR A 86 19.85 4.73 -4.73
C TYR A 86 19.28 5.03 -6.13
N PRO A 87 19.89 4.54 -7.23
CA PRO A 87 19.46 4.92 -8.57
C PRO A 87 18.02 4.54 -8.91
N THR A 88 17.60 3.32 -8.54
CA THR A 88 16.29 2.78 -8.87
C THR A 88 15.57 2.23 -7.65
N PHE A 89 14.24 2.16 -7.71
CA PHE A 89 13.44 1.48 -6.68
C PHE A 89 13.83 -0.01 -6.56
N GLY A 90 14.09 -0.68 -7.67
CA GLY A 90 14.49 -2.09 -7.69
C GLY A 90 15.78 -2.34 -6.91
N ASP A 91 16.84 -1.57 -7.21
CA ASP A 91 18.12 -1.68 -6.49
C ASP A 91 17.95 -1.37 -4.99
N PHE A 92 17.17 -0.33 -4.67
CA PHE A 92 16.86 0.05 -3.30
C PHE A 92 16.15 -1.07 -2.53
N ARG A 93 15.14 -1.71 -3.14
CA ARG A 93 14.43 -2.85 -2.54
C ARG A 93 15.35 -4.04 -2.31
N THR A 94 16.19 -4.41 -3.28
CA THR A 94 17.15 -5.50 -3.13
C THR A 94 18.05 -5.29 -1.92
N GLU A 95 18.59 -4.08 -1.75
CA GLU A 95 19.49 -3.76 -0.64
C GLU A 95 18.79 -3.76 0.73
N ILE A 96 17.49 -3.44 0.77
CA ILE A 96 16.66 -3.60 1.99
C ILE A 96 16.46 -5.08 2.30
N THR A 97 15.97 -5.85 1.32
CA THR A 97 15.59 -7.26 1.53
C THR A 97 16.79 -8.16 1.82
N GLU A 98 17.97 -7.82 1.29
CA GLU A 98 19.23 -8.50 1.58
C GLU A 98 19.93 -7.94 2.84
N GLU A 99 19.30 -7.01 3.55
CA GLU A 99 19.77 -6.41 4.81
C GLU A 99 21.14 -5.70 4.68
N LYS A 100 21.46 -5.19 3.49
CA LYS A 100 22.73 -4.53 3.19
C LYS A 100 22.75 -3.04 3.52
N ILE A 101 21.59 -2.38 3.54
CA ILE A 101 21.50 -0.95 3.87
C ILE A 101 22.08 -0.68 5.27
N GLN A 102 22.98 0.31 5.42
CA GLN A 102 23.58 0.70 6.70
C GLN A 102 23.12 2.09 7.17
N THR A 103 21.92 2.48 6.78
CA THR A 103 21.32 3.79 7.05
C THR A 103 19.87 3.61 7.47
N GLY A 104 19.21 4.66 7.99
CA GLY A 104 17.76 4.69 7.93
C GLY A 104 17.31 4.65 6.47
N PHE A 105 16.09 4.22 6.17
CA PHE A 105 15.62 4.14 4.79
C PHE A 105 14.14 4.47 4.67
N ARG A 106 13.77 5.16 3.58
CA ARG A 106 12.38 5.49 3.26
C ARG A 106 11.54 4.22 3.27
N THR A 107 10.38 4.31 3.90
CA THR A 107 9.33 3.30 3.87
C THR A 107 7.96 3.95 3.69
N GLY A 108 6.96 3.14 3.42
CA GLY A 108 5.59 3.58 3.24
C GLY A 108 4.68 2.38 3.00
N TRP A 109 3.38 2.60 3.16
CA TRP A 109 2.37 1.56 3.00
C TRP A 109 1.11 2.16 2.42
N GLN A 110 0.39 1.39 1.61
CA GLN A 110 -0.98 1.69 1.25
C GLN A 110 -1.81 0.49 1.63
N ALA A 111 -2.90 0.71 2.35
CA ALA A 111 -3.67 -0.41 2.86
C ALA A 111 -4.36 -1.19 1.74
N ASP A 112 -4.22 -2.52 1.82
CA ASP A 112 -4.87 -3.45 0.90
C ASP A 112 -6.38 -3.54 1.18
N TYR A 113 -6.75 -3.42 2.46
CA TYR A 113 -8.13 -3.45 2.94
C TYR A 113 -8.27 -2.55 4.19
N PRO A 114 -9.48 -2.04 4.50
CA PRO A 114 -9.65 -0.96 5.47
C PRO A 114 -9.57 -1.45 6.93
N SER A 115 -8.37 -1.83 7.38
CA SER A 115 -8.09 -2.35 8.72
C SER A 115 -6.85 -1.69 9.33
N LEU A 116 -6.89 -1.37 10.63
CA LEU A 116 -5.70 -0.90 11.36
C LEU A 116 -4.61 -1.98 11.35
N TYR A 117 -4.98 -3.26 11.47
CA TYR A 117 -4.02 -4.37 11.46
C TYR A 117 -3.20 -4.43 10.17
N ASN A 118 -3.76 -4.05 9.01
CA ASN A 118 -3.03 -4.10 7.74
C ASN A 118 -1.84 -3.13 7.71
N PHE A 119 -1.84 -2.07 8.52
CA PHE A 119 -0.68 -1.21 8.74
C PHE A 119 0.26 -1.72 9.83
N LEU A 120 -0.24 -2.51 10.78
CA LEU A 120 0.50 -2.86 11.99
C LEU A 120 1.17 -4.24 11.91
N GLY A 121 0.40 -5.28 11.61
CA GLY A 121 0.87 -6.66 11.59
C GLY A 121 1.98 -6.89 10.55
N PRO A 122 1.73 -6.61 9.25
CA PRO A 122 2.72 -6.86 8.20
C PRO A 122 4.03 -6.06 8.35
N LEU A 123 3.94 -4.84 8.90
CA LEU A 123 5.07 -3.90 8.98
C LEU A 123 5.91 -4.01 10.25
N TYR A 124 5.30 -4.42 11.37
CA TYR A 124 5.95 -4.37 12.68
C TYR A 124 5.84 -5.69 13.47
N GLY A 125 5.03 -6.65 13.02
CA GLY A 125 4.95 -7.96 13.66
C GLY A 125 6.29 -8.69 13.58
N THR A 126 6.68 -9.37 14.66
CA THR A 126 7.94 -10.14 14.67
C THR A 126 7.94 -11.19 13.55
N GLY A 127 8.93 -11.12 12.66
CA GLY A 127 9.06 -12.06 11.53
C GLY A 127 8.10 -11.83 10.36
N ALA A 128 7.29 -10.76 10.39
CA ALA A 128 6.39 -10.44 9.28
C ALA A 128 7.15 -10.08 7.99
N GLY A 129 6.58 -10.44 6.84
CA GLY A 129 7.25 -10.35 5.54
C GLY A 129 7.59 -8.92 5.08
N SER A 130 6.88 -7.90 5.57
CA SER A 130 7.13 -6.48 5.27
C SER A 130 7.78 -5.71 6.43
N ASN A 131 8.17 -6.41 7.50
CA ASN A 131 8.97 -5.86 8.59
C ASN A 131 10.44 -5.77 8.18
N ASP A 132 10.71 -4.87 7.25
CA ASP A 132 12.03 -4.62 6.64
C ASP A 132 13.07 -4.14 7.68
N GLY A 133 12.61 -3.57 8.81
CA GLY A 133 13.47 -3.12 9.91
C GLY A 133 13.87 -4.22 10.89
N ARG A 134 13.26 -5.42 10.77
CA ARG A 134 13.37 -6.55 11.72
C ARG A 134 13.02 -6.19 13.16
N TYR A 135 12.11 -5.24 13.35
CA TYR A 135 11.62 -4.87 14.67
C TYR A 135 10.97 -6.08 15.36
N SER A 136 11.21 -6.23 16.65
CA SER A 136 10.58 -7.27 17.46
C SER A 136 10.26 -6.74 18.84
N SER A 137 9.04 -6.98 19.30
CA SER A 137 8.59 -6.57 20.63
C SER A 137 7.48 -7.50 21.11
N GLU A 138 7.73 -8.19 22.23
CA GLU A 138 6.75 -9.10 22.84
C GLU A 138 5.47 -8.35 23.24
N GLU A 139 5.58 -7.09 23.68
CA GLU A 139 4.44 -6.26 24.07
C GLU A 139 3.58 -5.89 22.85
N PHE A 140 4.23 -5.49 21.75
CA PHE A 140 3.56 -5.22 20.49
C PHE A 140 2.84 -6.46 19.95
N ASP A 141 3.56 -7.59 19.85
CA ASP A 141 3.01 -8.84 19.33
C ASP A 141 1.86 -9.36 20.19
N ALA A 142 1.93 -9.19 21.52
CA ALA A 142 0.84 -9.56 22.42
C ALA A 142 -0.42 -8.73 22.16
N ALA A 143 -0.29 -7.42 21.95
CA ALA A 143 -1.40 -6.53 21.63
C ALA A 143 -2.01 -6.85 20.25
N ILE A 144 -1.18 -7.08 19.23
CA ILE A 144 -1.64 -7.53 17.91
C ILE A 144 -2.42 -8.84 18.03
N ASN A 145 -1.86 -9.85 18.71
CA ASN A 145 -2.51 -11.14 18.89
C ASN A 145 -3.84 -11.04 19.67
N ALA A 146 -3.91 -10.15 20.66
CA ALA A 146 -5.14 -9.89 21.40
C ALA A 146 -6.21 -9.26 20.49
N GLY A 147 -5.83 -8.30 19.64
CA GLY A 147 -6.75 -7.68 18.67
C GLY A 147 -7.26 -8.69 17.64
N LEU A 148 -6.40 -9.57 17.15
CA LEU A 148 -6.77 -10.65 16.23
C LEU A 148 -7.70 -11.69 16.88
N GLN A 149 -7.66 -11.86 18.20
CA GLN A 149 -8.54 -12.75 18.98
C GLN A 149 -9.86 -12.09 19.41
N ALA A 150 -10.02 -10.78 19.23
CA ALA A 150 -11.17 -10.05 19.73
C ALA A 150 -12.48 -10.49 19.04
N THR A 151 -13.60 -10.45 19.77
CA THR A 151 -14.90 -10.92 19.28
C THR A 151 -15.61 -9.96 18.31
N ASP A 152 -15.10 -8.74 18.18
CA ASP A 152 -15.65 -7.69 17.33
C ASP A 152 -14.56 -6.66 16.97
N LEU A 153 -14.80 -5.88 15.92
CA LEU A 153 -13.83 -4.91 15.39
C LEU A 153 -13.52 -3.76 16.36
N ALA A 154 -14.47 -3.33 17.21
CA ALA A 154 -14.22 -2.24 18.15
C ALA A 154 -13.24 -2.70 19.24
N SER A 155 -13.44 -3.90 19.76
CA SER A 155 -12.52 -4.56 20.68
C SER A 155 -11.16 -4.84 20.04
N ALA A 156 -11.14 -5.26 18.76
CA ALA A 156 -9.90 -5.46 18.01
C ALA A 156 -9.10 -4.16 17.88
N ASN A 157 -9.76 -3.07 17.46
CA ASN A 157 -9.15 -1.75 17.30
C ASN A 157 -8.60 -1.19 18.62
N ALA A 158 -9.26 -1.45 19.75
CA ALA A 158 -8.75 -1.05 21.06
C ALA A 158 -7.43 -1.76 21.44
N GLU A 159 -7.22 -3.00 21.01
CA GLU A 159 -5.93 -3.68 21.20
C GLU A 159 -4.88 -3.21 20.18
N PHE A 160 -5.29 -2.90 18.95
CA PHE A 160 -4.40 -2.29 17.96
C PHE A 160 -3.91 -0.91 18.40
N ASP A 161 -4.74 -0.10 19.05
CA ASP A 161 -4.34 1.16 19.67
C ASP A 161 -3.23 0.96 20.71
N LYS A 162 -3.31 -0.08 21.55
CA LYS A 162 -2.22 -0.41 22.49
C LYS A 162 -0.95 -0.80 21.75
N ALA A 163 -1.06 -1.56 20.66
CA ALA A 163 0.08 -1.90 19.83
C ALA A 163 0.75 -0.63 19.27
N GLN A 164 -0.04 0.36 18.85
CA GLN A 164 0.47 1.66 18.41
C GLN A 164 1.15 2.44 19.54
N GLU A 165 0.65 2.39 20.78
CA GLU A 165 1.31 3.01 21.93
C GLU A 165 2.70 2.41 22.19
N VAL A 166 2.87 1.10 21.97
CA VAL A 166 4.20 0.46 22.00
C VAL A 166 5.09 1.01 20.88
N LEU A 167 4.57 1.13 19.65
CA LEU A 167 5.34 1.70 18.53
C LEU A 167 5.69 3.19 18.74
N LEU A 168 4.83 3.97 19.40
CA LEU A 168 5.11 5.38 19.74
C LEU A 168 6.23 5.50 20.78
N LYS A 169 6.42 4.48 21.62
CA LYS A 169 7.56 4.41 22.53
C LYS A 169 8.83 3.93 21.82
N ASP A 170 8.72 2.86 21.03
CA ASP A 170 9.87 2.19 20.44
C ASP A 170 10.38 2.84 19.16
N LEU A 171 9.48 3.45 18.37
CA LEU A 171 9.75 4.15 17.11
C LEU A 171 10.64 3.38 16.11
N PRO A 172 10.38 2.09 15.79
CA PRO A 172 11.18 1.35 14.81
C PRO A 172 11.15 1.96 13.40
N ALA A 173 10.08 2.71 13.11
CA ALA A 173 10.00 3.66 12.02
C ALA A 173 9.53 5.01 12.56
N ILE A 174 9.85 6.07 11.82
CA ILE A 174 9.41 7.43 12.12
C ILE A 174 8.26 7.78 11.16
N PRO A 175 6.99 7.79 11.62
CA PRO A 175 5.87 8.29 10.84
C PRO A 175 6.12 9.72 10.37
N LEU A 176 5.87 10.02 9.10
CA LEU A 176 6.05 11.37 8.54
C LEU A 176 4.71 12.03 8.24
N TRP A 177 3.94 11.45 7.32
CA TRP A 177 2.64 11.96 6.88
C TRP A 177 1.81 10.88 6.20
N TYR A 178 0.50 11.10 6.18
CA TYR A 178 -0.42 10.43 5.28
C TYR A 178 -0.38 11.13 3.92
N ALA A 179 -0.31 10.36 2.84
CA ALA A 179 -0.51 10.93 1.51
C ALA A 179 -1.99 11.24 1.32
N ASN A 180 -2.29 12.46 0.89
CA ASN A 180 -3.64 12.80 0.50
C ASN A 180 -3.86 12.34 -0.93
N VAL A 181 -5.08 11.89 -1.23
CA VAL A 181 -5.55 11.90 -2.61
C VAL A 181 -5.78 13.34 -3.02
N ASN A 182 -5.07 13.75 -4.06
CA ASN A 182 -5.20 15.04 -4.71
C ASN A 182 -5.67 14.79 -6.14
N GLY A 183 -6.98 14.70 -6.34
CA GLY A 183 -7.60 14.38 -7.61
C GLY A 183 -8.39 15.55 -8.20
N GLY A 184 -8.81 15.41 -9.45
CA GLY A 184 -9.59 16.44 -10.15
C GLY A 184 -10.50 15.85 -11.21
N TRP A 185 -11.51 16.62 -11.62
CA TRP A 185 -12.46 16.19 -12.64
C TRP A 185 -12.86 17.31 -13.60
N SER A 186 -13.28 16.93 -14.82
CA SER A 186 -13.74 17.84 -15.88
C SER A 186 -15.09 18.46 -15.53
N LYS A 187 -15.55 19.41 -16.35
CA LYS A 187 -16.89 20.00 -16.23
C LYS A 187 -18.00 19.07 -16.73
N ASP A 188 -17.64 17.98 -17.39
CA ASP A 188 -18.59 17.09 -18.07
C ASP A 188 -19.09 15.95 -17.18
N VAL A 189 -18.47 15.75 -16.02
CA VAL A 189 -18.83 14.71 -15.04
C VAL A 189 -19.30 15.27 -13.71
N GLU A 190 -20.19 14.53 -13.08
CA GLU A 190 -20.73 14.79 -11.73
C GLU A 190 -20.57 13.54 -10.85
N ASN A 191 -20.80 13.70 -9.54
CA ASN A 191 -20.75 12.62 -8.55
C ASN A 191 -19.36 11.95 -8.42
N VAL A 192 -18.30 12.73 -8.62
CA VAL A 192 -16.93 12.27 -8.42
C VAL A 192 -16.62 12.24 -6.92
N VAL A 193 -16.43 11.04 -6.39
CA VAL A 193 -16.04 10.77 -5.01
C VAL A 193 -14.81 9.89 -5.02
N PHE A 194 -13.85 10.20 -4.16
CA PHE A 194 -12.65 9.40 -3.95
C PHE A 194 -12.79 8.57 -2.69
N GLY A 195 -12.48 7.28 -2.79
CA GLY A 195 -12.54 6.35 -1.67
C GLY A 195 -11.34 6.48 -0.72
N TRP A 196 -11.44 5.77 0.40
CA TRP A 196 -10.44 5.61 1.45
C TRP A 196 -9.07 5.20 0.89
N ASN A 197 -9.05 4.41 -0.19
CA ASN A 197 -7.87 3.91 -0.87
C ASN A 197 -7.34 4.83 -1.98
N SER A 198 -7.76 6.11 -2.03
CA SER A 198 -7.43 7.11 -3.07
C SER A 198 -8.00 6.88 -4.46
N VAL A 199 -8.84 5.86 -4.69
CA VAL A 199 -9.38 5.55 -6.01
C VAL A 199 -10.71 6.27 -6.24
N PRO A 200 -10.96 6.90 -7.40
CA PRO A 200 -12.29 7.39 -7.75
C PRO A 200 -13.31 6.25 -7.76
N LEU A 201 -14.51 6.50 -7.23
CA LEU A 201 -15.63 5.57 -7.36
C LEU A 201 -16.23 5.64 -8.77
N TYR A 202 -15.50 5.09 -9.76
CA TYR A 202 -15.84 5.17 -11.18
C TYR A 202 -17.28 4.72 -11.51
N TYR A 203 -17.83 3.76 -10.75
CA TYR A 203 -19.21 3.31 -10.93
C TYR A 203 -20.26 4.37 -10.59
N ALA A 204 -19.96 5.31 -9.70
CA ALA A 204 -20.89 6.34 -9.24
C ALA A 204 -20.89 7.60 -10.13
N ILE A 205 -19.83 7.79 -10.92
CA ILE A 205 -19.66 8.97 -11.77
C ILE A 205 -20.72 8.98 -12.87
N THR A 206 -21.32 10.14 -13.09
CA THR A 206 -22.31 10.37 -14.15
C THR A 206 -21.78 11.37 -15.16
N LYS A 207 -22.06 11.15 -16.44
CA LYS A 207 -21.65 12.04 -17.55
C LYS A 207 -22.87 12.43 -18.38
N ALA A 208 -23.08 13.74 -18.56
CA ALA A 208 -24.36 14.28 -19.06
C ALA A 208 -24.65 13.90 -20.52
N ASP A 209 -23.62 13.74 -21.35
CA ASP A 209 -23.75 13.38 -22.77
C ASP A 209 -23.97 11.87 -23.02
N GLY A 210 -23.92 11.06 -21.96
CA GLY A 210 -24.09 9.61 -22.02
C GLY A 210 -22.89 8.85 -22.60
N SER A 211 -21.77 9.52 -22.88
CA SER A 211 -20.52 8.89 -23.29
C SER A 211 -19.79 8.25 -22.10
N ALA A 212 -18.77 7.43 -22.39
CA ALA A 212 -17.92 6.84 -21.37
C ALA A 212 -17.12 7.92 -20.63
N VAL A 213 -16.87 7.68 -19.34
CA VAL A 213 -15.96 8.51 -18.53
C VAL A 213 -14.53 8.19 -18.93
N THR A 214 -13.73 9.20 -19.21
CA THR A 214 -12.30 9.08 -19.49
C THR A 214 -11.49 9.32 -18.21
N ALA A 215 -10.58 8.41 -17.87
CA ALA A 215 -9.78 8.48 -16.65
C ALA A 215 -8.31 8.18 -16.94
N ASN A 216 -7.40 8.75 -16.15
CA ASN A 216 -5.98 8.39 -16.27
C ASN A 216 -5.74 6.95 -15.79
N GLY A 217 -4.88 6.24 -16.49
CA GLY A 217 -4.37 4.95 -16.08
C GLY A 217 -2.87 4.83 -16.37
N THR A 218 -2.33 3.69 -15.99
CA THR A 218 -0.98 3.26 -16.35
C THR A 218 -1.07 1.85 -16.91
N GLU A 219 -0.17 1.51 -17.84
CA GLU A 219 -0.12 0.16 -18.43
C GLU A 219 0.04 -0.89 -17.31
N PRO A 220 -0.81 -1.93 -17.28
CA PRO A 220 -0.65 -3.04 -16.34
C PRO A 220 0.72 -3.71 -16.48
N ALA A 221 1.40 -3.96 -15.36
CA ALA A 221 2.75 -4.55 -15.38
C ALA A 221 2.73 -6.05 -15.76
N ASN A 222 1.60 -6.72 -15.49
CA ASN A 222 1.37 -8.13 -15.74
C ASN A 222 0.04 -8.33 -16.48
N GLY A 223 -0.26 -9.59 -16.86
CA GLY A 223 -1.61 -9.95 -17.28
C GLY A 223 -2.61 -9.69 -16.16
N LEU A 224 -3.85 -9.35 -16.54
CA LEU A 224 -4.98 -9.02 -15.67
C LEU A 224 -5.54 -10.28 -15.00
N ILE A 225 -4.73 -10.88 -14.13
CA ILE A 225 -5.06 -12.02 -13.27
C ILE A 225 -5.08 -11.49 -11.84
N PRO A 226 -6.19 -11.68 -11.08
CA PRO A 226 -6.33 -11.08 -9.74
C PRO A 226 -5.17 -11.40 -8.79
N THR A 227 -4.68 -12.65 -8.78
CA THR A 227 -3.59 -13.08 -7.90
C THR A 227 -2.19 -12.70 -8.42
N MET A 228 -2.08 -12.19 -9.65
CA MET A 228 -0.84 -11.69 -10.24
C MET A 228 -0.71 -10.16 -10.17
N THR A 229 -1.78 -9.45 -9.79
CA THR A 229 -1.86 -8.00 -9.87
C THR A 229 -1.65 -7.36 -8.50
N ASN A 230 -0.48 -6.79 -8.26
CA ASN A 230 -0.12 -6.09 -7.01
C ASN A 230 0.29 -4.62 -7.26
N GLU A 231 -0.06 -4.08 -8.43
CA GLU A 231 0.32 -2.74 -8.86
C GLU A 231 -0.91 -1.95 -9.33
N VAL A 232 -0.74 -0.63 -9.39
CA VAL A 232 -1.82 0.35 -9.51
C VAL A 232 -2.58 0.27 -10.84
N GLY A 233 -1.89 0.12 -11.97
CA GLY A 233 -2.46 0.11 -13.31
C GLY A 233 -3.42 -1.05 -13.53
N GLY A 234 -2.96 -2.27 -13.27
CA GLY A 234 -3.78 -3.46 -13.28
C GLY A 234 -4.86 -3.43 -12.19
N GLY A 235 -4.52 -3.03 -10.96
CA GLY A 235 -5.43 -3.00 -9.81
C GLY A 235 -6.70 -2.19 -10.08
N ARG A 236 -6.56 -0.97 -10.61
CA ARG A 236 -7.70 -0.10 -10.97
C ARG A 236 -8.68 -0.75 -11.95
N ILE A 237 -8.17 -1.55 -12.89
CA ILE A 237 -9.00 -2.26 -13.87
C ILE A 237 -9.65 -3.47 -13.18
N MET A 238 -8.88 -4.23 -12.42
CA MET A 238 -9.33 -5.45 -11.75
C MET A 238 -10.46 -5.19 -10.75
N ASP A 239 -10.38 -4.12 -9.98
CA ASP A 239 -11.40 -3.70 -9.00
C ASP A 239 -12.75 -3.33 -9.65
N LEU A 240 -12.76 -3.07 -10.97
CA LEU A 240 -13.98 -2.81 -11.75
C LEU A 240 -14.51 -4.04 -12.47
N VAL A 241 -13.63 -4.99 -12.81
CA VAL A 241 -13.98 -6.21 -13.57
C VAL A 241 -14.42 -7.34 -12.64
N PHE A 242 -13.97 -7.34 -11.38
CA PHE A 242 -14.29 -8.36 -10.38
C PHE A 242 -14.91 -7.74 -9.14
N THR A 243 -15.67 -8.55 -8.40
CA THR A 243 -16.02 -8.26 -7.01
C THR A 243 -15.73 -9.49 -6.16
N GLY A 244 -15.31 -9.23 -4.91
CA GLY A 244 -15.06 -10.26 -3.91
C GLY A 244 -16.32 -10.68 -3.15
N LEU A 245 -16.11 -11.31 -2.01
CA LEU A 245 -17.19 -11.68 -1.09
C LEU A 245 -17.86 -10.44 -0.50
N VAL A 246 -17.07 -9.40 -0.25
CA VAL A 246 -17.50 -8.09 0.22
C VAL A 246 -17.00 -6.99 -0.73
N THR A 247 -17.52 -5.78 -0.54
CA THR A 247 -17.14 -4.52 -1.21
C THR A 247 -16.99 -3.44 -0.16
N TYR A 248 -16.33 -2.33 -0.50
CA TYR A 248 -16.10 -1.21 0.42
C TYR A 248 -16.83 0.05 -0.06
N THR A 249 -17.38 0.83 0.87
CA THR A 249 -17.87 2.19 0.56
C THR A 249 -16.72 3.17 0.35
N ALA A 250 -17.03 4.43 0.01
CA ALA A 250 -16.02 5.49 -0.06
C ALA A 250 -15.23 5.61 1.26
N GLU A 251 -15.88 5.40 2.40
CA GLU A 251 -15.30 5.50 3.74
C GLU A 251 -14.62 4.20 4.20
N GLY A 252 -14.60 3.15 3.37
CA GLY A 252 -14.01 1.86 3.72
C GLY A 252 -14.94 0.95 4.53
N GLU A 253 -16.22 1.29 4.68
CA GLU A 253 -17.17 0.40 5.35
C GLU A 253 -17.43 -0.84 4.50
N THR A 254 -17.40 -2.01 5.13
CA THR A 254 -17.54 -3.29 4.44
C THR A 254 -19.01 -3.66 4.22
N GLN A 255 -19.35 -4.08 3.00
CA GLN A 255 -20.69 -4.51 2.60
C GLN A 255 -20.65 -5.86 1.90
N ASN A 256 -21.51 -6.79 2.32
CA ASN A 256 -21.67 -8.08 1.65
C ASN A 256 -22.07 -7.91 0.17
N GLU A 257 -21.28 -8.50 -0.73
CA GLU A 257 -21.51 -8.45 -2.18
C GLU A 257 -21.91 -9.83 -2.72
N ILE A 258 -20.96 -10.75 -2.85
CA ILE A 258 -21.25 -12.15 -3.19
C ILE A 258 -21.61 -12.95 -1.94
N ALA A 259 -21.02 -12.62 -0.79
CA ALA A 259 -21.38 -13.24 0.47
C ALA A 259 -22.85 -12.96 0.81
N GLU A 260 -23.55 -14.00 1.24
CA GLU A 260 -24.77 -13.88 2.03
C GLU A 260 -24.39 -13.65 3.51
N SER A 261 -23.42 -14.42 4.02
CA SER A 261 -22.91 -14.29 5.38
C SER A 261 -21.46 -14.77 5.49
N ILE A 262 -20.68 -14.10 6.34
CA ILE A 262 -19.34 -14.52 6.76
C ILE A 262 -19.38 -14.56 8.29
N THR A 263 -19.23 -15.74 8.89
CA THR A 263 -19.41 -15.92 10.33
C THR A 263 -18.35 -16.82 10.93
N SER A 264 -17.91 -16.51 12.14
CA SER A 264 -17.04 -17.35 12.96
C SER A 264 -17.42 -17.24 14.43
N GLU A 265 -17.15 -18.29 15.21
CA GLU A 265 -17.29 -18.29 16.67
C GLU A 265 -15.93 -18.10 17.38
N ASP A 266 -14.81 -18.28 16.66
CA ASP A 266 -13.45 -18.35 17.20
C ASP A 266 -12.43 -17.49 16.41
N ASN A 267 -12.87 -16.82 15.34
CA ASN A 267 -12.05 -16.11 14.36
C ASN A 267 -10.97 -16.96 13.66
N VAL A 268 -11.02 -18.28 13.81
CA VAL A 268 -10.11 -19.24 13.18
C VAL A 268 -10.83 -19.95 12.05
N THR A 269 -12.02 -20.47 12.33
CA THR A 269 -12.85 -21.18 11.38
C THR A 269 -13.98 -20.27 10.92
N TRP A 270 -13.91 -19.84 9.67
CA TRP A 270 -14.89 -18.97 9.04
C TRP A 270 -15.82 -19.80 8.15
N THR A 271 -17.12 -19.70 8.38
CA THR A 271 -18.15 -20.24 7.47
C THR A 271 -18.61 -19.13 6.54
N ILE A 272 -18.46 -19.35 5.23
CA ILE A 272 -18.81 -18.38 4.20
C ILE A 272 -19.94 -18.97 3.37
N LYS A 273 -21.08 -18.28 3.38
CA LYS A 273 -22.23 -18.56 2.51
C LYS A 273 -22.29 -17.51 1.42
N ILE A 274 -22.52 -17.92 0.18
CA ILE A 274 -22.62 -17.03 -0.97
C ILE A 274 -24.02 -17.01 -1.57
N LYS A 275 -24.40 -15.88 -2.16
CA LYS A 275 -25.68 -15.71 -2.85
C LYS A 275 -25.70 -16.58 -4.12
N GLY A 276 -26.70 -17.46 -4.24
CA GLY A 276 -26.78 -18.46 -5.32
C GLY A 276 -27.21 -17.92 -6.70
N ASP A 277 -27.49 -16.63 -6.83
CA ASP A 277 -27.91 -15.99 -8.09
C ASP A 277 -26.76 -15.33 -8.87
N LYS A 278 -25.55 -15.33 -8.32
CA LYS A 278 -24.38 -14.63 -8.87
C LYS A 278 -23.73 -15.41 -10.02
N LYS A 279 -23.24 -14.69 -11.03
CA LYS A 279 -22.66 -15.24 -12.26
C LYS A 279 -21.46 -14.43 -12.73
N PHE A 280 -20.57 -15.11 -13.44
CA PHE A 280 -19.58 -14.48 -14.29
C PHE A 280 -20.23 -13.96 -15.58
N THR A 281 -19.52 -13.09 -16.31
CA THR A 281 -20.00 -12.46 -17.55
C THR A 281 -20.16 -13.45 -18.71
N ASN A 282 -19.54 -14.63 -18.63
CA ASN A 282 -19.77 -15.75 -19.56
C ASN A 282 -21.06 -16.56 -19.24
N GLY A 283 -21.79 -16.20 -18.18
CA GLY A 283 -23.01 -16.86 -17.72
C GLY A 283 -22.78 -18.05 -16.77
N GLU A 284 -21.53 -18.43 -16.50
CA GLU A 284 -21.17 -19.46 -15.53
C GLU A 284 -21.60 -19.02 -14.12
N ALA A 285 -22.21 -19.92 -13.35
CA ALA A 285 -22.61 -19.64 -11.98
C ALA A 285 -21.37 -19.53 -11.07
N ILE A 286 -21.39 -18.55 -10.16
CA ILE A 286 -20.36 -18.44 -9.13
C ILE A 286 -20.73 -19.40 -8.00
N THR A 287 -19.81 -20.30 -7.66
CA THR A 287 -19.98 -21.28 -6.59
C THR A 287 -18.86 -21.14 -5.56
N ALA A 288 -19.00 -21.82 -4.42
CA ALA A 288 -17.93 -22.01 -3.45
C ALA A 288 -16.63 -22.50 -4.09
N LYS A 289 -16.73 -23.39 -5.09
CA LYS A 289 -15.58 -23.91 -5.84
C LYS A 289 -14.84 -22.81 -6.61
N SER A 290 -15.57 -21.83 -7.14
CA SER A 290 -14.98 -20.69 -7.88
C SER A 290 -14.02 -19.86 -7.03
N PHE A 291 -14.26 -19.77 -5.71
CA PHE A 291 -13.35 -19.15 -4.74
C PHE A 291 -12.24 -20.09 -4.32
N VAL A 292 -12.58 -21.31 -3.88
CA VAL A 292 -11.61 -22.27 -3.36
C VAL A 292 -10.55 -22.61 -4.41
N ASP A 293 -10.92 -22.78 -5.68
CA ASP A 293 -9.96 -23.00 -6.76
C ASP A 293 -9.05 -21.79 -6.97
N ALA A 294 -9.62 -20.57 -6.96
CA ALA A 294 -8.86 -19.34 -7.21
C ALA A 294 -7.84 -19.07 -6.11
N TRP A 295 -8.22 -19.33 -4.86
CA TRP A 295 -7.35 -19.13 -3.71
C TRP A 295 -6.25 -20.20 -3.64
N ASN A 296 -6.58 -21.46 -3.95
CA ASN A 296 -5.57 -22.51 -4.10
C ASN A 296 -4.60 -22.20 -5.25
N TRP A 297 -5.10 -21.69 -6.38
CA TRP A 297 -4.23 -21.26 -7.48
C TRP A 297 -3.31 -20.11 -7.06
N GLY A 298 -3.85 -19.12 -6.34
CA GLY A 298 -3.12 -17.99 -5.77
C GLY A 298 -2.03 -18.40 -4.78
N ALA A 299 -2.31 -19.41 -3.95
CA ALA A 299 -1.41 -19.89 -2.92
C ALA A 299 -0.31 -20.85 -3.44
N ALA A 300 -0.59 -21.61 -4.49
CA ALA A 300 0.31 -22.66 -4.97
C ALA A 300 1.65 -22.09 -5.46
N LEU A 301 2.74 -22.49 -4.79
CA LEU A 301 4.11 -22.03 -5.05
C LEU A 301 4.52 -22.10 -6.53
N ASN A 302 4.11 -23.17 -7.24
CA ASN A 302 4.45 -23.35 -8.65
C ASN A 302 3.84 -22.30 -9.59
N ASN A 303 2.75 -21.65 -9.16
CA ASN A 303 2.06 -20.64 -9.95
C ASN A 303 2.67 -19.24 -9.84
N LYS A 304 3.58 -19.02 -8.87
CA LYS A 304 4.38 -17.79 -8.72
C LYS A 304 3.53 -16.50 -8.75
N GLN A 305 2.39 -16.54 -8.07
CA GLN A 305 1.47 -15.41 -7.99
C GLN A 305 2.03 -14.36 -7.04
N LEU A 306 1.99 -13.08 -7.43
CA LEU A 306 2.55 -12.00 -6.61
C LEU A 306 1.76 -11.76 -5.32
N ASN A 307 0.47 -12.08 -5.33
CA ASN A 307 -0.42 -11.95 -4.17
C ASN A 307 -0.52 -13.25 -3.34
N SER A 308 0.43 -14.20 -3.46
CA SER A 308 0.35 -15.46 -2.72
C SER A 308 0.37 -15.28 -1.20
N TYR A 309 0.99 -14.21 -0.71
CA TYR A 309 1.09 -13.89 0.72
C TYR A 309 -0.27 -13.64 1.38
N PHE A 310 -1.31 -13.23 0.65
CA PHE A 310 -2.66 -13.06 1.20
C PHE A 310 -3.25 -14.38 1.74
N PHE A 311 -2.74 -15.52 1.30
CA PHE A 311 -3.20 -16.84 1.70
C PHE A 311 -2.35 -17.46 2.82
N GLU A 312 -1.30 -16.78 3.31
CA GLU A 312 -0.32 -17.39 4.23
C GLU A 312 -0.90 -17.77 5.59
N ASN A 313 -1.94 -17.05 6.04
CA ASN A 313 -2.65 -17.38 7.27
C ASN A 313 -3.67 -18.51 7.10
N ILE A 314 -3.90 -19.04 5.89
CA ILE A 314 -4.81 -20.17 5.67
C ILE A 314 -4.08 -21.47 5.99
N LYS A 315 -4.72 -22.35 6.76
CA LYS A 315 -4.14 -23.63 7.15
C LYS A 315 -3.71 -24.44 5.92
N GLY A 316 -2.47 -24.91 5.93
CA GLY A 316 -1.91 -25.71 4.84
C GLY A 316 -1.23 -24.90 3.72
N PHE A 317 -1.16 -23.57 3.81
CA PHE A 317 -0.26 -22.78 2.97
C PHE A 317 1.22 -23.17 3.20
N SER A 318 2.07 -23.05 2.17
CA SER A 318 3.52 -23.30 2.29
C SER A 318 4.34 -22.41 1.36
N TRP A 319 5.41 -21.82 1.92
CA TRP A 319 6.45 -21.13 1.15
C TRP A 319 7.54 -22.09 0.62
N ASP A 320 7.62 -23.30 1.19
CA ASP A 320 8.69 -24.26 0.91
C ASP A 320 8.26 -25.35 -0.08
N GLU A 321 6.97 -25.65 -0.15
CA GLU A 321 6.42 -26.74 -0.93
C GLU A 321 5.20 -26.28 -1.73
N ASN A 322 5.02 -26.87 -2.92
CA ASN A 322 3.82 -26.61 -3.70
C ASN A 322 2.61 -27.34 -3.10
N VAL A 323 1.62 -26.57 -2.65
CA VAL A 323 0.34 -27.08 -2.16
C VAL A 323 -0.76 -26.73 -3.16
N GLU A 324 -1.30 -27.73 -3.85
CA GLU A 324 -2.39 -27.53 -4.83
C GLU A 324 -3.76 -27.36 -4.18
N ALA A 325 -3.92 -27.85 -2.94
CA ALA A 325 -5.16 -27.75 -2.17
C ALA A 325 -4.81 -27.56 -0.69
N MET A 326 -5.01 -26.34 -0.19
CA MET A 326 -4.80 -25.98 1.21
C MET A 326 -5.80 -26.70 2.11
N GLU A 327 -5.31 -27.28 3.21
CA GLU A 327 -6.13 -27.99 4.21
C GLU A 327 -7.26 -27.11 4.77
N GLY A 328 -7.01 -25.81 4.88
CA GLY A 328 -7.94 -24.85 5.45
C GLY A 328 -9.13 -24.50 4.55
N LEU A 329 -9.16 -24.93 3.28
CA LEU A 329 -10.27 -24.64 2.37
C LEU A 329 -11.16 -25.87 2.16
N GLU A 330 -12.38 -25.80 2.65
CA GLU A 330 -13.36 -26.89 2.58
C GLU A 330 -14.64 -26.43 1.87
N VAL A 331 -14.94 -26.98 0.69
CA VAL A 331 -16.25 -26.79 0.04
C VAL A 331 -17.29 -27.67 0.74
N VAL A 332 -18.33 -27.05 1.29
CA VAL A 332 -19.45 -27.74 1.98
C VAL A 332 -20.62 -27.98 1.00
N SER A 333 -20.92 -27.00 0.15
CA SER A 333 -21.91 -27.09 -0.92
C SER A 333 -21.61 -26.04 -2.01
N ASP A 334 -22.42 -25.99 -3.08
CA ASP A 334 -22.25 -24.98 -4.14
C ASP A 334 -22.27 -23.54 -3.62
N THR A 335 -22.96 -23.28 -2.51
CA THR A 335 -23.10 -21.93 -1.93
C THR A 335 -22.48 -21.80 -0.54
N GLU A 336 -21.67 -22.76 -0.09
CA GLU A 336 -21.06 -22.74 1.24
C GLU A 336 -19.66 -23.35 1.22
N PHE A 337 -18.70 -22.65 1.80
CA PHE A 337 -17.37 -23.19 2.10
C PHE A 337 -16.88 -22.68 3.44
N LYS A 338 -15.86 -23.35 3.97
CA LYS A 338 -15.16 -22.96 5.18
C LYS A 338 -13.72 -22.60 4.89
N VAL A 339 -13.22 -21.67 5.69
CA VAL A 339 -11.82 -21.26 5.75
C VAL A 339 -11.32 -21.48 7.16
N THR A 340 -10.29 -22.29 7.34
CA THR A 340 -9.59 -22.47 8.61
C THR A 340 -8.25 -21.76 8.54
N LEU A 341 -8.02 -20.82 9.45
CA LEU A 341 -6.78 -20.06 9.57
C LEU A 341 -5.78 -20.76 10.51
N ASN A 342 -4.51 -20.36 10.45
CA ASN A 342 -3.44 -20.84 11.35
C ASN A 342 -3.55 -20.23 12.75
N GLY A 343 -4.26 -19.11 12.89
CA GLY A 343 -4.60 -18.47 14.15
C GLY A 343 -5.85 -17.59 14.03
N PRO A 344 -6.39 -17.09 15.16
CA PRO A 344 -7.53 -16.19 15.16
C PRO A 344 -7.21 -14.92 14.37
N GLN A 345 -8.15 -14.41 13.58
CA GLN A 345 -8.03 -13.14 12.87
C GLN A 345 -9.41 -12.44 12.76
N ALA A 346 -9.73 -11.60 13.73
CA ALA A 346 -11.01 -10.90 13.85
C ALA A 346 -11.36 -10.02 12.63
N ASP A 347 -10.33 -9.45 11.99
CA ASP A 347 -10.49 -8.56 10.83
C ASP A 347 -10.49 -9.30 9.48
N TYR A 348 -10.41 -10.64 9.47
CA TYR A 348 -10.36 -11.44 8.24
C TYR A 348 -11.50 -11.12 7.26
N PRO A 349 -12.76 -10.89 7.68
CA PRO A 349 -13.82 -10.51 6.76
C PRO A 349 -13.54 -9.21 5.99
N LEU A 350 -12.75 -8.29 6.56
CA LEU A 350 -12.38 -7.04 5.89
C LEU A 350 -11.46 -7.28 4.70
N SER A 351 -10.63 -8.34 4.68
CA SER A 351 -9.73 -8.61 3.57
C SER A 351 -10.43 -9.26 2.36
N LEU A 352 -11.60 -9.87 2.56
CA LEU A 352 -12.31 -10.68 1.56
C LEU A 352 -12.94 -9.87 0.40
N GLY A 353 -12.77 -8.55 0.40
CA GLY A 353 -13.10 -7.67 -0.71
C GLY A 353 -11.88 -7.32 -1.57
N TYR A 354 -10.67 -7.65 -1.13
CA TYR A 354 -9.45 -7.42 -1.89
C TYR A 354 -9.37 -8.35 -3.10
N THR A 355 -8.80 -7.83 -4.19
CA THR A 355 -8.77 -8.49 -5.50
C THR A 355 -8.12 -9.88 -5.48
N ALA A 356 -7.18 -10.18 -4.57
CA ALA A 356 -6.62 -11.53 -4.43
C ALA A 356 -7.68 -12.61 -4.09
N PHE A 357 -8.78 -12.23 -3.42
CA PHE A 357 -9.81 -13.16 -2.94
C PHE A 357 -11.02 -13.30 -3.89
N VAL A 358 -11.00 -12.69 -5.08
CA VAL A 358 -12.12 -12.78 -6.03
C VAL A 358 -12.21 -14.18 -6.64
N PRO A 359 -13.42 -14.62 -7.06
CA PRO A 359 -13.57 -15.93 -7.68
C PRO A 359 -13.10 -15.89 -9.14
N LEU A 360 -12.70 -17.05 -9.68
CA LEU A 360 -12.37 -17.21 -11.11
C LEU A 360 -13.31 -18.22 -11.78
N PRO A 361 -13.69 -18.01 -13.05
CA PRO A 361 -14.45 -18.98 -13.82
C PRO A 361 -13.56 -20.17 -14.20
N SER A 362 -14.18 -21.35 -14.39
CA SER A 362 -13.43 -22.58 -14.69
C SER A 362 -12.55 -22.48 -15.95
N VAL A 363 -12.97 -21.71 -16.95
CA VAL A 363 -12.21 -21.47 -18.20
C VAL A 363 -10.88 -20.73 -17.97
N ALA A 364 -10.70 -20.05 -16.83
CA ALA A 364 -9.43 -19.40 -16.50
C ALA A 364 -8.28 -20.40 -16.41
N TYR A 365 -8.55 -21.61 -15.92
CA TYR A 365 -7.55 -22.64 -15.71
C TYR A 365 -7.19 -23.43 -16.98
N ASP A 366 -7.98 -23.30 -18.05
CA ASP A 366 -7.66 -23.89 -19.35
C ASP A 366 -6.42 -23.22 -19.97
N ASP A 367 -6.34 -21.89 -19.85
CA ASP A 367 -5.20 -21.08 -20.26
C ASP A 367 -5.17 -19.75 -19.47
N MET A 368 -4.47 -19.75 -18.33
CA MET A 368 -4.38 -18.59 -17.45
C MET A 368 -3.69 -17.39 -18.13
N ALA A 369 -2.77 -17.64 -19.07
CA ALA A 369 -2.09 -16.58 -19.81
C ALA A 369 -3.01 -15.92 -20.85
N ALA A 370 -3.90 -16.69 -21.48
CA ALA A 370 -4.95 -16.14 -22.33
C ALA A 370 -6.01 -15.40 -21.49
N PHE A 371 -6.40 -15.95 -20.34
CA PHE A 371 -7.31 -15.30 -19.40
C PHE A 371 -6.81 -13.92 -18.98
N GLY A 372 -5.53 -13.79 -18.62
CA GLY A 372 -4.93 -12.50 -18.25
C GLY A 372 -4.91 -11.43 -19.35
N LYS A 373 -5.27 -11.75 -20.60
CA LYS A 373 -5.42 -10.75 -21.69
C LYS A 373 -6.87 -10.30 -21.89
N ALA A 374 -7.82 -11.13 -21.47
CA ALA A 374 -9.25 -10.91 -21.62
C ALA A 374 -10.00 -11.59 -20.47
N PRO A 375 -9.85 -11.07 -19.23
CA PRO A 375 -10.39 -11.73 -18.05
C PRO A 375 -11.92 -11.71 -18.09
N ILE A 376 -12.51 -12.83 -17.68
CA ILE A 376 -13.96 -13.00 -17.51
C ILE A 376 -14.24 -12.82 -16.02
N GLY A 377 -14.78 -11.66 -15.68
CA GLY A 377 -15.09 -11.31 -14.30
C GLY A 377 -16.58 -11.39 -13.96
N ASN A 378 -16.93 -10.76 -12.86
CA ASN A 378 -18.26 -10.74 -12.25
C ASN A 378 -18.63 -9.37 -11.67
N GLY A 379 -17.76 -8.37 -11.86
CA GLY A 379 -17.90 -7.03 -11.32
C GLY A 379 -18.84 -6.12 -12.12
N PRO A 380 -18.89 -4.83 -11.76
CA PRO A 380 -19.78 -3.85 -12.38
C PRO A 380 -19.44 -3.51 -13.84
N TYR A 381 -18.22 -3.82 -14.29
CA TYR A 381 -17.78 -3.59 -15.66
C TYR A 381 -17.19 -4.84 -16.29
N THR A 382 -17.13 -4.85 -17.62
CA THR A 382 -16.41 -5.83 -18.43
C THR A 382 -15.45 -5.11 -19.36
N ILE A 383 -14.28 -5.70 -19.62
CA ILE A 383 -13.37 -5.17 -20.64
C ILE A 383 -14.01 -5.36 -22.02
N VAL A 384 -13.93 -4.34 -22.86
CA VAL A 384 -14.35 -4.43 -24.26
C VAL A 384 -13.32 -5.28 -25.02
N ASP A 385 -13.78 -6.33 -25.70
CA ASP A 385 -12.91 -7.24 -26.45
C ASP A 385 -11.97 -6.50 -27.41
N GLY A 386 -10.66 -6.73 -27.25
CA GLY A 386 -9.62 -6.13 -28.10
C GLY A 386 -9.37 -4.64 -27.86
N SER A 387 -9.96 -4.03 -26.82
CA SER A 387 -9.76 -2.61 -26.50
C SER A 387 -8.45 -2.29 -25.79
N TRP A 388 -7.84 -3.27 -25.12
CA TRP A 388 -6.54 -3.08 -24.48
C TRP A 388 -5.46 -2.87 -25.53
N LYS A 389 -5.12 -1.60 -25.74
CA LYS A 389 -4.03 -1.14 -26.59
C LYS A 389 -2.85 -0.84 -25.68
N LYS A 390 -1.84 -1.69 -25.77
CA LYS A 390 -0.62 -1.59 -24.96
C LYS A 390 -0.07 -0.16 -24.96
N ASP A 391 0.21 0.36 -23.76
CA ASP A 391 0.78 1.70 -23.55
C ASP A 391 -0.10 2.86 -24.10
N VAL A 392 -1.38 2.61 -24.38
CA VAL A 392 -2.30 3.60 -24.95
C VAL A 392 -3.60 3.70 -24.15
N SER A 393 -4.37 2.62 -24.05
CA SER A 393 -5.69 2.66 -23.40
C SER A 393 -6.28 1.27 -23.14
N ILE A 394 -7.31 1.22 -22.31
CA ILE A 394 -8.24 0.09 -22.18
C ILE A 394 -9.68 0.59 -21.96
N ASP A 395 -10.64 -0.05 -22.63
CA ASP A 395 -12.05 0.33 -22.56
C ASP A 395 -12.85 -0.69 -21.75
N LEU A 396 -13.70 -0.18 -20.86
CA LEU A 396 -14.63 -0.95 -20.06
C LEU A 396 -16.07 -0.50 -20.33
N VAL A 397 -17.00 -1.45 -20.35
CA VAL A 397 -18.45 -1.20 -20.47
C VAL A 397 -19.19 -1.81 -19.28
N PRO A 398 -20.35 -1.26 -18.87
CA PRO A 398 -21.14 -1.81 -17.78
C PRO A 398 -21.49 -3.27 -18.03
N ASN A 399 -21.31 -4.11 -17.01
CA ASN A 399 -21.84 -5.45 -16.98
C ASN A 399 -23.37 -5.39 -16.81
N ALA A 400 -24.11 -5.66 -17.89
CA ALA A 400 -25.58 -5.57 -17.89
C ALA A 400 -26.26 -6.53 -16.90
N ASP A 401 -25.60 -7.64 -16.56
CA ASP A 401 -26.10 -8.65 -15.62
C ASP A 401 -25.70 -8.34 -14.17
N TYR A 402 -24.88 -7.32 -13.92
CA TYR A 402 -24.45 -6.96 -12.58
C TYR A 402 -25.61 -6.37 -11.76
N ASN A 403 -25.92 -7.02 -10.64
CA ASN A 403 -26.99 -6.66 -9.72
C ASN A 403 -26.48 -6.42 -8.27
N GLY A 404 -25.20 -6.04 -8.12
CA GLY A 404 -24.53 -5.79 -6.84
C GLY A 404 -24.56 -4.33 -6.38
N ASN A 405 -23.72 -4.02 -5.39
CA ASN A 405 -23.68 -2.73 -4.70
C ASN A 405 -23.08 -1.61 -5.58
N LEU A 406 -22.16 -1.96 -6.48
CA LEU A 406 -21.34 -1.01 -7.26
C LEU A 406 -21.90 -0.75 -8.66
N LYS A 407 -23.23 -0.71 -8.81
CA LYS A 407 -23.85 -0.65 -10.14
C LYS A 407 -23.44 0.64 -10.87
N ALA A 408 -22.95 0.47 -12.11
CA ALA A 408 -22.49 1.58 -12.95
C ALA A 408 -23.62 2.59 -13.26
N ALA A 409 -23.31 3.87 -13.07
CA ALA A 409 -24.16 5.02 -13.39
C ALA A 409 -23.79 5.71 -14.72
N ASN A 410 -22.70 5.29 -15.35
CA ASN A 410 -22.24 5.75 -16.66
C ASN A 410 -22.26 4.61 -17.69
N SER A 411 -21.93 4.94 -18.94
CA SER A 411 -21.95 3.99 -20.07
C SER A 411 -20.63 3.24 -20.29
N GLY A 412 -19.62 3.47 -19.45
CA GLY A 412 -18.31 2.84 -19.56
C GLY A 412 -17.19 3.73 -19.04
N ILE A 413 -16.00 3.14 -18.90
CA ILE A 413 -14.77 3.83 -18.52
C ILE A 413 -13.73 3.60 -19.60
N ASN A 414 -13.12 4.66 -20.11
CA ASN A 414 -11.94 4.61 -20.97
C ASN A 414 -10.73 5.04 -20.13
N PHE A 415 -9.86 4.10 -19.81
CA PHE A 415 -8.59 4.44 -19.18
C PHE A 415 -7.59 4.81 -20.26
N VAL A 416 -7.04 6.03 -20.19
CA VAL A 416 -5.97 6.52 -21.06
C VAL A 416 -4.64 6.37 -20.34
N PHE A 417 -3.69 5.68 -20.95
CA PHE A 417 -2.38 5.47 -20.36
C PHE A 417 -1.47 6.66 -20.69
N TYR A 418 -1.20 7.48 -19.69
CA TYR A 418 -0.37 8.67 -19.80
C TYR A 418 1.06 8.39 -19.36
N ASP A 419 2.03 8.89 -20.13
CA ASP A 419 3.45 8.86 -19.76
C ASP A 419 3.78 9.83 -18.60
N SER A 420 2.91 10.82 -18.32
CA SER A 420 3.08 11.76 -17.21
C SER A 420 1.76 12.35 -16.74
N TYR A 421 1.67 12.66 -15.44
CA TYR A 421 0.53 13.36 -14.86
C TYR A 421 0.41 14.81 -15.37
N ASP A 422 1.49 15.46 -15.80
CA ASP A 422 1.42 16.79 -16.44
C ASP A 422 0.59 16.74 -17.72
N THR A 423 0.77 15.72 -18.56
CA THR A 423 -0.04 15.55 -19.78
C THR A 423 -1.50 15.28 -19.43
N ALA A 424 -1.77 14.36 -18.50
CA ALA A 424 -3.11 14.04 -18.05
C ALA A 424 -3.82 15.28 -17.46
N TYR A 425 -3.10 16.09 -16.67
CA TYR A 425 -3.65 17.30 -16.07
C TYR A 425 -3.96 18.38 -17.10
N ASN A 426 -3.14 18.54 -18.13
CA ASN A 426 -3.45 19.45 -19.24
C ASN A 426 -4.69 18.99 -20.02
N ASP A 427 -4.84 17.69 -20.26
CA ASP A 427 -6.03 17.15 -20.90
C ASP A 427 -7.28 17.40 -20.03
N LEU A 428 -7.18 17.20 -18.70
CA LEU A 428 -8.24 17.54 -17.76
C LEU A 428 -8.63 19.02 -17.82
N LEU A 429 -7.67 19.94 -17.83
CA LEU A 429 -7.94 21.38 -17.93
C LEU A 429 -8.62 21.78 -19.24
N SER A 430 -8.43 20.98 -20.29
CA SER A 430 -9.09 21.16 -21.59
C SER A 430 -10.37 20.34 -21.76
N ASP A 431 -10.84 19.68 -20.70
CA ASP A 431 -11.99 18.76 -20.68
C ASP A 431 -11.85 17.59 -21.70
N ASN A 432 -10.61 17.21 -22.06
CA ASN A 432 -10.29 16.01 -22.87
C ASN A 432 -10.10 14.75 -22.02
N LEU A 433 -9.96 14.91 -20.71
CA LEU A 433 -9.92 13.84 -19.70
C LEU A 433 -10.95 14.18 -18.63
N ASP A 434 -11.77 13.22 -18.21
CA ASP A 434 -12.83 13.48 -17.23
C ASP A 434 -12.36 13.40 -15.79
N VAL A 435 -11.47 12.47 -15.46
CA VAL A 435 -11.02 12.24 -14.07
C VAL A 435 -9.51 12.02 -14.04
N ILE A 436 -8.84 12.70 -13.13
CA ILE A 436 -7.46 12.42 -12.74
C ILE A 436 -7.40 12.07 -11.25
N ASP A 437 -6.64 11.03 -10.90
CA ASP A 437 -6.48 10.59 -9.51
C ASP A 437 -5.19 11.05 -8.83
N GLY A 438 -4.46 11.95 -9.48
CA GLY A 438 -3.30 12.63 -8.92
C GLY A 438 -3.07 13.96 -9.60
N ILE A 439 -2.76 15.00 -8.84
CA ILE A 439 -2.29 16.27 -9.38
C ILE A 439 -0.76 16.19 -9.55
N PRO A 440 -0.18 16.63 -10.68
CA PRO A 440 1.27 16.70 -10.82
C PRO A 440 1.85 17.76 -9.87
N ASP A 441 3.06 17.50 -9.33
CA ASP A 441 3.76 18.41 -8.41
C ASP A 441 3.84 19.85 -8.93
N SER A 442 3.96 20.02 -10.25
CA SER A 442 4.02 21.31 -10.95
C SER A 442 2.77 22.18 -10.74
N ALA A 443 1.63 21.57 -10.38
CA ALA A 443 0.33 22.21 -10.25
C ALA A 443 -0.19 22.27 -8.79
N PHE A 444 0.54 21.75 -7.79
CA PHE A 444 0.08 21.73 -6.40
C PHE A 444 -0.35 23.09 -5.85
N THR A 445 0.28 24.18 -6.29
CA THR A 445 -0.07 25.54 -5.81
C THR A 445 -1.19 26.21 -6.60
N THR A 446 -1.64 25.64 -7.72
CA THR A 446 -2.59 26.29 -8.64
C THR A 446 -3.84 25.47 -8.95
N TYR A 447 -3.82 24.15 -8.71
CA TYR A 447 -4.87 23.25 -9.21
C TYR A 447 -6.27 23.57 -8.67
N GLU A 448 -6.40 23.98 -7.40
CA GLU A 448 -7.70 24.31 -6.79
C GLU A 448 -8.34 25.52 -7.47
N GLU A 449 -7.53 26.54 -7.78
CA GLU A 449 -7.99 27.72 -8.52
C GLU A 449 -8.37 27.35 -9.96
N GLN A 450 -7.53 26.56 -10.64
CA GLN A 450 -7.75 26.16 -12.03
C GLN A 450 -8.96 25.22 -12.20
N LEU A 451 -9.24 24.38 -11.21
CA LEU A 451 -10.35 23.43 -11.23
C LEU A 451 -11.64 24.00 -10.64
N GLU A 452 -11.61 25.17 -9.99
CA GLU A 452 -12.79 25.91 -9.54
C GLU A 452 -13.75 25.05 -8.69
N GLY A 453 -13.21 24.28 -7.74
CA GLY A 453 -13.98 23.37 -6.88
C GLY A 453 -14.20 21.96 -7.46
N ARG A 454 -13.66 21.66 -8.64
CA ARG A 454 -13.64 20.31 -9.23
C ARG A 454 -12.38 19.51 -8.86
N ALA A 455 -11.98 19.61 -7.60
CA ALA A 455 -10.79 18.94 -7.08
C ALA A 455 -11.03 18.45 -5.65
N VAL A 456 -10.26 17.45 -5.25
CA VAL A 456 -10.21 16.96 -3.87
C VAL A 456 -8.77 17.03 -3.37
N ASN A 457 -8.61 17.29 -2.08
CA ASN A 457 -7.37 17.07 -1.34
C ASN A 457 -7.75 16.57 0.05
N GLN A 458 -7.72 15.26 0.23
CA GLN A 458 -8.14 14.60 1.46
C GLN A 458 -7.20 13.44 1.81
N PRO A 459 -6.99 13.10 3.09
CA PRO A 459 -6.20 11.93 3.45
C PRO A 459 -6.70 10.67 2.75
N ALA A 460 -5.77 9.77 2.44
CA ALA A 460 -6.06 8.42 1.99
C ALA A 460 -5.33 7.42 2.90
N ALA A 461 -5.63 6.14 2.75
CA ALA A 461 -5.00 5.04 3.47
C ALA A 461 -3.59 4.73 2.94
N ILE A 462 -2.79 5.78 2.80
CA ILE A 462 -1.43 5.79 2.29
C ILE A 462 -0.56 6.48 3.32
N PHE A 463 0.40 5.74 3.85
CA PHE A 463 1.29 6.12 4.92
C PHE A 463 2.72 6.27 4.40
N GLN A 464 3.44 7.30 4.85
CA GLN A 464 4.86 7.47 4.56
C GLN A 464 5.66 7.63 5.86
N SER A 465 6.79 6.94 5.92
CA SER A 465 7.72 6.93 7.04
C SER A 465 9.16 6.75 6.57
N PHE A 466 10.09 6.64 7.51
CA PHE A 466 11.36 5.97 7.26
C PHE A 466 11.68 5.03 8.42
N THR A 467 12.21 3.86 8.10
CA THR A 467 12.61 2.85 9.07
C THR A 467 14.02 3.12 9.54
N ILE A 468 14.26 2.92 10.85
CA ILE A 468 15.60 2.93 11.44
C ILE A 468 15.86 1.51 11.95
N PRO A 469 16.59 0.67 11.21
CA PRO A 469 16.87 -0.70 11.64
C PRO A 469 17.57 -0.74 12.99
N GLU A 470 17.12 -1.62 13.87
CA GLU A 470 17.72 -1.77 15.21
C GLU A 470 19.18 -2.26 15.18
N ARG A 471 19.59 -2.86 14.07
CA ARG A 471 20.97 -3.31 13.82
C ARG A 471 21.96 -2.17 13.52
N LEU A 472 21.49 -0.94 13.34
CA LEU A 472 22.38 0.20 13.15
C LEU A 472 23.06 0.56 14.49
N ASP A 473 24.35 0.88 14.43
CA ASP A 473 25.09 1.40 15.58
C ASP A 473 24.32 2.56 16.22
N HIS A 474 24.23 2.56 17.55
CA HIS A 474 23.51 3.54 18.37
C HIS A 474 21.97 3.51 18.28
N PHE A 475 21.37 2.60 17.52
CA PHE A 475 19.91 2.52 17.32
C PHE A 475 19.29 1.19 17.75
N GLY A 476 19.93 0.45 18.66
CA GLY A 476 19.37 -0.78 19.24
C GLY A 476 17.99 -0.57 19.89
N MET A 477 17.27 -1.65 20.15
CA MET A 477 16.04 -1.62 20.97
C MET A 477 16.39 -1.58 22.46
N ASP A 478 17.13 -0.54 22.85
CA ASP A 478 17.56 -0.22 24.20
C ASP A 478 17.29 1.26 24.53
N GLU A 479 17.67 1.69 25.73
CA GLU A 479 17.47 3.06 26.20
C GLU A 479 18.16 4.10 25.29
N GLU A 480 19.36 3.80 24.79
CA GLU A 480 20.07 4.72 23.90
C GLU A 480 19.31 4.91 22.59
N GLY A 481 18.97 3.81 21.91
CA GLY A 481 18.28 3.87 20.63
C GLY A 481 16.90 4.50 20.75
N GLN A 482 16.13 4.18 21.81
CA GLN A 482 14.83 4.80 22.08
C GLN A 482 14.96 6.33 22.21
N LEU A 483 15.91 6.82 23.00
CA LEU A 483 16.18 8.26 23.14
C LEU A 483 16.53 8.90 21.80
N ARG A 484 17.36 8.25 20.97
CA ARG A 484 17.76 8.77 19.65
C ARG A 484 16.61 8.82 18.66
N ARG A 485 15.79 7.76 18.57
CA ARG A 485 14.65 7.72 17.65
C ARG A 485 13.58 8.76 18.05
N ALA A 486 13.32 8.93 19.34
CA ALA A 486 12.46 9.99 19.85
C ALA A 486 13.00 11.39 19.53
N ALA A 487 14.31 11.63 19.76
CA ALA A 487 14.96 12.89 19.41
C ALA A 487 14.88 13.20 17.90
N ILE A 488 15.12 12.20 17.05
CA ILE A 488 14.98 12.34 15.59
C ILE A 488 13.53 12.67 15.24
N SER A 489 12.54 11.95 15.76
CA SER A 489 11.13 12.21 15.47
C SER A 489 10.72 13.64 15.85
N MET A 490 11.09 14.09 17.05
CA MET A 490 10.78 15.43 17.56
C MET A 490 11.58 16.54 16.87
N SER A 491 12.64 16.21 16.12
CA SER A 491 13.43 17.17 15.34
C SER A 491 12.83 17.48 13.96
N ILE A 492 11.75 16.80 13.56
CA ILE A 492 11.14 16.92 12.24
C ILE A 492 9.90 17.82 12.32
N ASP A 493 9.95 18.97 11.66
CA ASP A 493 8.80 19.85 11.50
C ASP A 493 7.89 19.35 10.37
N ARG A 494 7.05 18.35 10.70
CA ARG A 494 6.13 17.72 9.74
C ARG A 494 5.17 18.73 9.13
N GLU A 495 4.64 19.67 9.93
CA GLU A 495 3.71 20.71 9.46
C GLU A 495 4.39 21.64 8.44
N LEU A 496 5.60 22.13 8.74
CA LEU A 496 6.35 22.97 7.81
C LEU A 496 6.69 22.22 6.53
N ILE A 497 7.09 20.95 6.62
CA ILE A 497 7.45 20.16 5.43
C ILE A 497 6.22 19.90 4.56
N THR A 498 5.09 19.49 5.14
CA THR A 498 3.86 19.26 4.35
C THR A 498 3.32 20.55 3.73
N GLU A 499 3.47 21.69 4.41
CA GLU A 499 3.10 22.99 3.85
C GLU A 499 4.05 23.43 2.73
N LYS A 500 5.38 23.41 2.95
CA LYS A 500 6.34 24.04 2.04
C LYS A 500 6.80 23.16 0.88
N ILE A 501 6.88 21.85 1.10
CA ILE A 501 7.31 20.90 0.06
C ILE A 501 6.12 20.37 -0.72
N PHE A 502 5.01 20.08 -0.03
CA PHE A 502 3.85 19.42 -0.62
C PHE A 502 2.64 20.34 -0.81
N ALA A 503 2.74 21.64 -0.48
CA ALA A 503 1.64 22.60 -0.58
C ALA A 503 0.33 22.11 0.06
N GLY A 504 0.43 21.38 1.18
CA GLY A 504 -0.74 20.85 1.89
C GLY A 504 -1.38 19.60 1.29
N THR A 505 -0.76 18.96 0.29
CA THR A 505 -1.22 17.68 -0.30
C THR A 505 -0.79 16.44 0.52
N ARG A 506 -0.32 16.66 1.75
CA ARG A 506 0.08 15.64 2.72
C ARG A 506 -0.40 16.07 4.10
N THR A 507 -0.85 15.13 4.91
CA THR A 507 -1.33 15.38 6.27
C THR A 507 -0.33 14.85 7.29
N PRO A 508 0.20 15.66 8.22
CA PRO A 508 1.15 15.18 9.23
C PRO A 508 0.65 13.95 9.99
N ALA A 509 1.51 12.94 10.14
CA ALA A 509 1.15 11.69 10.80
C ALA A 509 0.94 11.89 12.30
N LYS A 510 -0.08 11.22 12.86
CA LYS A 510 -0.39 11.17 14.29
C LYS A 510 -0.34 9.76 14.86
N ASP A 511 -0.07 8.76 14.03
CA ASP A 511 0.03 7.36 14.43
C ASP A 511 0.78 6.56 13.36
N PHE A 512 0.66 5.23 13.40
CA PHE A 512 1.27 4.29 12.46
C PHE A 512 0.28 3.73 11.41
N THR A 513 -0.93 4.29 11.32
CA THR A 513 -2.00 3.80 10.43
C THR A 513 -2.46 4.89 9.44
N SER A 514 -3.75 5.25 9.41
CA SER A 514 -4.29 6.37 8.60
C SER A 514 -5.66 6.85 9.12
N PRO A 515 -5.96 8.17 9.03
CA PRO A 515 -7.19 8.79 9.52
C PRO A 515 -8.47 8.39 8.77
N VAL A 516 -8.35 7.72 7.63
CA VAL A 516 -9.51 7.23 6.88
C VAL A 516 -9.90 5.79 7.23
N ILE A 517 -9.17 5.15 8.16
CA ILE A 517 -9.47 3.80 8.61
C ILE A 517 -10.36 3.85 9.84
N ALA A 518 -11.42 3.04 9.83
CA ALA A 518 -12.32 2.92 10.96
C ALA A 518 -11.56 2.49 12.23
N GLY A 519 -11.72 3.26 13.31
CA GLY A 519 -11.01 3.04 14.57
C GLY A 519 -9.76 3.90 14.77
N TRP A 520 -9.36 4.71 13.78
CA TRP A 520 -8.24 5.63 13.94
C TRP A 520 -8.40 6.57 15.14
N ASN A 521 -7.27 6.83 15.82
CA ASN A 521 -7.21 7.58 17.07
C ASN A 521 -5.99 8.50 17.08
N ASP A 522 -6.22 9.82 17.16
CA ASP A 522 -5.16 10.85 17.17
C ASP A 522 -4.65 11.20 18.58
N SER A 523 -5.20 10.53 19.60
CA SER A 523 -5.02 10.86 21.01
C SER A 523 -4.41 9.69 21.81
N LEU A 524 -3.64 8.83 21.13
CA LEU A 524 -2.92 7.70 21.72
C LEU A 524 -1.88 8.15 22.75
N ALA A 525 -1.62 7.34 23.77
CA ALA A 525 -0.54 7.63 24.71
C ALA A 525 0.81 7.67 23.97
N GLY A 526 1.62 8.70 24.24
CA GLY A 526 2.93 8.88 23.61
C GLY A 526 2.93 9.59 22.25
N VAL A 527 1.76 9.97 21.70
CA VAL A 527 1.65 10.64 20.39
C VAL A 527 2.47 11.93 20.28
N ASP A 528 2.74 12.60 21.40
CA ASP A 528 3.56 13.82 21.46
C ASP A 528 4.97 13.62 20.88
N VAL A 529 5.48 12.39 20.81
CA VAL A 529 6.78 12.07 20.19
C VAL A 529 6.82 12.35 18.69
N LEU A 530 5.66 12.45 18.03
CA LEU A 530 5.52 12.81 16.62
C LEU A 530 5.39 14.33 16.42
N SER A 531 5.30 15.11 17.49
CA SER A 531 5.22 16.57 17.42
C SER A 531 6.62 17.18 17.33
N TYR A 532 6.76 18.24 16.54
CA TYR A 532 8.01 18.99 16.46
C TYR A 532 8.29 19.68 17.80
N ASN A 533 9.37 19.27 18.47
CA ASN A 533 9.80 19.79 19.75
C ASN A 533 11.34 19.82 19.82
N PRO A 534 11.98 20.87 19.25
CA PRO A 534 13.43 20.92 19.12
C PRO A 534 14.18 20.95 20.45
N GLU A 535 13.57 21.51 21.52
CA GLU A 535 14.19 21.57 22.83
C GLU A 535 14.23 20.19 23.51
N GLU A 536 13.11 19.45 23.48
CA GLU A 536 13.09 18.08 24.01
C GLU A 536 13.95 17.15 23.14
N ALA A 537 13.94 17.33 21.81
CA ALA A 537 14.79 16.57 20.90
C ALA A 537 16.29 16.68 21.27
N LYS A 538 16.77 17.91 21.50
CA LYS A 538 18.16 18.15 21.96
C LYS A 538 18.44 17.51 23.31
N LYS A 539 17.50 17.57 24.25
CA LYS A 539 17.63 16.97 25.57
C LYS A 539 17.75 15.44 25.49
N LEU A 540 16.87 14.79 24.74
CA LEU A 540 16.88 13.34 24.54
C LEU A 540 18.17 12.88 23.84
N TRP A 541 18.63 13.62 22.81
CA TRP A 541 19.89 13.33 22.14
C TRP A 541 21.11 13.48 23.07
N ALA A 542 21.11 14.50 23.93
CA ALA A 542 22.16 14.68 24.93
C ALA A 542 22.18 13.52 25.95
N GLN A 543 21.01 13.05 26.39
CA GLN A 543 20.90 11.88 27.28
C GLN A 543 21.43 10.61 26.60
N ALA A 544 21.11 10.38 25.32
CA ALA A 544 21.69 9.26 24.57
C ALA A 544 23.23 9.35 24.51
N ASN A 545 23.79 10.55 24.34
CA ASN A 545 25.23 10.78 24.34
C ASN A 545 25.90 10.56 25.71
N GLU A 546 25.16 10.62 26.82
CA GLU A 546 25.66 10.22 28.14
C GLU A 546 25.84 8.69 28.25
N ILE A 547 25.03 7.91 27.51
CA ILE A 547 25.14 6.45 27.42
C ILE A 547 26.28 6.07 26.48
N SER A 548 26.25 6.59 25.25
CA SER A 548 27.26 6.35 24.22
C SER A 548 27.40 7.59 23.34
N PRO A 549 28.57 8.24 23.26
CA PRO A 549 28.75 9.41 22.41
C PRO A 549 28.54 9.11 20.91
N TRP A 550 27.80 9.98 20.22
CA TRP A 550 27.61 9.96 18.77
C TRP A 550 28.87 10.31 17.97
#